data_AF-A0A654DVR7-F1
#
_entry.id   AF-A0A654DVR7-F1
#
_cell.length_a   1.000
_cell.length_b   1.000
_cell.length_c   1.000
_cell.angle_alpha   90.00
_cell.angle_beta   90.00
_cell.angle_gamma   90.00
#
_symmetry.space_group_name_H-M   'P 1'
#
loop_
_entity.id
_entity.type
_entity.pdbx_description
1 polymer ?
#
loop_
_entity_poly.entity_id
_entity_poly.type
_entity_poly.pdbx_seq_one_letter_code
_entity_poly.pdbx_strand_id
1 'polypeptide(L)'
;METGRILEIVTVLVLSSYFPILTYSFFRYRLTRKQQELELLLDRVNLLKNQPGAVKEHMAREFTSRDYFLPVTFVTFITFVGMVILLASWVIYGLPGADNPDGYRSVIFSGSAFWETASVYSIEKRNLAVVAFSIMGSFIGASQYIYRRFSTIDLTPGNFFSVGIRMVNAALISLMLAFLSKDIGLSEGNHILAISFLVGLFPERGMRLLLSKVKFFPKVEDEFKNRPVEVVEGISALHKQRLAEVGIDNVQNLAYFNFLILIIKTPFPVQMLLDWTAQAKLVVEFQHEFELLQKAGIRNVLDFLDALQNGANRLEEIAQITGISRLALEVNHENLRNDQSVQLLVHFKSELETFRVE
;
A
#
# COMPACT_ATOMS: atom_id res chain seq x y z
N MET A 1 38.31 -20.32 4.58
CA MET A 1 37.98 -18.88 4.47
C MET A 1 37.48 -18.50 3.07
N GLU A 2 37.99 -19.08 1.98
CA GLU A 2 37.49 -18.79 0.62
C GLU A 2 36.04 -19.24 0.38
N THR A 3 35.66 -20.44 0.80
CA THR A 3 34.29 -20.96 0.62
C THR A 3 33.23 -20.11 1.31
N GLY A 4 33.49 -19.62 2.53
CA GLY A 4 32.57 -18.73 3.25
C GLY A 4 32.37 -17.38 2.54
N ARG A 5 33.43 -16.82 1.96
CA ARG A 5 33.35 -15.56 1.20
C ARG A 5 32.57 -15.71 -0.10
N ILE A 6 32.76 -16.83 -0.81
CA ILE A 6 31.97 -17.16 -1.99
C ILE A 6 30.49 -17.25 -1.62
N LEU A 7 30.16 -17.91 -0.50
CA LEU A 7 28.79 -18.00 0.00
C LEU A 7 28.18 -16.62 0.30
N GLU A 8 28.93 -15.73 0.97
CA GLU A 8 28.48 -14.35 1.25
C GLU A 8 28.19 -13.59 -0.04
N ILE A 9 29.10 -13.63 -1.03
CA ILE A 9 28.92 -12.95 -2.32
C ILE A 9 27.70 -13.52 -3.07
N VAL A 10 27.57 -14.84 -3.12
CA VAL A 10 26.41 -15.50 -3.74
C VAL A 10 25.11 -15.08 -3.04
N THR A 11 25.11 -15.01 -1.71
CA THR A 11 23.94 -14.58 -0.93
C THR A 11 23.56 -13.14 -1.23
N VAL A 12 24.54 -12.22 -1.32
CA VAL A 12 24.30 -10.83 -1.73
C VAL A 12 23.64 -10.76 -3.10
N LEU A 13 24.14 -11.50 -4.09
CA LEU A 13 23.59 -11.51 -5.45
C LEU A 13 22.16 -12.07 -5.47
N VAL A 14 21.92 -13.19 -4.78
CA VAL A 14 20.60 -13.83 -4.69
C VAL A 14 19.59 -12.89 -4.06
N LEU A 15 19.89 -12.30 -2.90
CA LEU A 15 18.95 -11.40 -2.21
C LEU A 15 18.68 -10.12 -3.00
N SER A 16 19.71 -9.58 -3.67
CA SER A 16 19.55 -8.37 -4.51
C SER A 16 18.71 -8.64 -5.75
N SER A 17 18.71 -9.87 -6.27
CA SER A 17 17.95 -10.26 -7.46
C SER A 17 16.44 -10.43 -7.24
N TYR A 18 15.96 -10.37 -6.00
CA TYR A 18 14.56 -10.61 -5.63
C TYR A 18 13.57 -9.70 -6.38
N PHE A 19 13.78 -8.38 -6.39
CA PHE A 19 12.86 -7.44 -7.06
C PHE A 19 12.84 -7.59 -8.59
N PRO A 20 13.99 -7.70 -9.29
CA PRO A 20 14.00 -7.99 -10.73
C PRO A 20 13.27 -9.28 -11.11
N ILE A 21 13.49 -10.37 -10.35
CA ILE A 21 12.85 -11.67 -10.61
C ILE A 21 11.33 -11.56 -10.46
N LEU A 22 10.86 -10.89 -9.41
CA LEU A 22 9.42 -10.67 -9.20
C LEU A 22 8.79 -9.82 -10.30
N THR A 23 9.45 -8.73 -10.72
CA THR A 23 8.97 -7.89 -11.83
C THR A 23 8.88 -8.69 -13.12
N TYR A 24 9.89 -9.52 -13.42
CA TYR A 24 9.85 -10.39 -14.59
C TYR A 24 8.67 -11.37 -14.53
N SER A 25 8.48 -12.02 -13.37
CA SER A 25 7.35 -12.93 -13.16
C SER A 25 5.99 -12.22 -13.28
N PHE A 26 5.90 -10.96 -12.87
CA PHE A 26 4.67 -10.17 -12.91
C PHE A 26 4.19 -9.97 -14.34
N PHE A 27 5.09 -9.50 -15.21
CA PHE A 27 4.80 -9.26 -16.63
C PHE A 27 4.48 -10.55 -17.38
N ARG A 28 5.23 -11.62 -17.10
CA ARG A 28 5.09 -12.88 -17.86
C ARG A 28 3.83 -13.66 -17.53
N TYR A 29 3.43 -13.72 -16.27
CA TYR A 29 2.39 -14.65 -15.81
C TYR A 29 1.16 -13.97 -15.19
N ARG A 30 1.34 -12.89 -14.43
CA ARG A 30 0.23 -12.30 -13.66
C ARG A 30 -0.54 -11.26 -14.44
N LEU A 31 0.14 -10.38 -15.17
CA LEU A 31 -0.52 -9.33 -15.94
C LEU A 31 -1.40 -9.93 -17.04
N THR A 32 -0.90 -10.93 -17.76
CA THR A 32 -1.62 -11.67 -18.82
C THR A 32 -2.93 -12.27 -18.31
N ARG A 33 -2.91 -12.89 -17.12
CA ARG A 33 -4.09 -13.46 -16.48
C ARG A 33 -5.15 -12.40 -16.12
N LYS A 34 -4.74 -11.24 -15.59
CA LYS A 34 -5.68 -10.13 -15.30
C LYS A 34 -6.34 -9.58 -16.56
N GLN A 35 -5.64 -9.53 -17.69
CA GLN A 35 -6.25 -9.09 -18.95
C GLN A 35 -7.37 -10.03 -19.38
N GLN A 36 -7.13 -11.34 -19.29
CA GLN A 36 -8.14 -12.34 -19.62
C GLN A 36 -9.36 -12.26 -18.69
N GLU A 37 -9.16 -12.13 -17.37
CA GLU A 37 -10.27 -12.02 -16.40
C GLU A 37 -11.11 -10.74 -16.64
N LEU A 38 -10.47 -9.61 -16.92
CA LEU A 38 -11.17 -8.34 -17.14
C LEU A 38 -11.87 -8.28 -18.51
N GLU A 39 -11.25 -8.81 -19.57
CA GLU A 39 -11.88 -8.94 -20.89
C GLU A 39 -13.12 -9.82 -20.81
N LEU A 40 -13.07 -10.96 -20.10
CA LEU A 40 -14.24 -11.81 -19.87
C LEU A 40 -15.36 -11.08 -19.13
N LEU A 41 -15.06 -10.30 -18.09
CA LEU A 41 -16.08 -9.53 -17.37
C LEU A 41 -16.72 -8.46 -18.26
N LEU A 42 -15.93 -7.74 -19.05
CA LEU A 42 -16.45 -6.64 -19.86
C LEU A 42 -17.14 -7.09 -21.16
N ASP A 43 -16.74 -8.24 -21.71
CA ASP A 43 -17.45 -8.91 -22.80
C ASP A 43 -18.83 -9.38 -22.32
N ARG A 44 -18.89 -9.98 -21.12
CA ARG A 44 -20.14 -10.43 -20.50
C ARG A 44 -21.08 -9.28 -20.19
N VAL A 45 -20.58 -8.16 -19.70
CA VAL A 45 -21.37 -6.95 -19.39
C VAL A 45 -21.72 -6.17 -20.69
N ASN A 46 -21.46 -6.73 -21.88
CA ASN A 46 -21.74 -6.13 -23.20
C ASN A 46 -21.12 -4.73 -23.45
N LEU A 47 -20.22 -4.27 -22.57
CA LEU A 47 -19.59 -2.95 -22.65
C LEU A 47 -18.49 -2.92 -23.73
N LEU A 48 -17.91 -4.08 -24.07
CA LEU A 48 -16.91 -4.19 -25.14
C LEU A 48 -17.49 -4.14 -26.56
N LYS A 49 -18.82 -4.27 -26.75
CA LYS A 49 -19.43 -4.16 -28.09
C LYS A 49 -19.11 -2.85 -28.77
N ASN A 50 -18.95 -1.77 -27.99
CA ASN A 50 -18.72 -0.43 -28.53
C ASN A 50 -17.24 -0.06 -28.64
N GLN A 51 -16.32 -0.73 -27.92
CA GLN A 51 -14.87 -0.48 -27.99
C GLN A 51 -14.04 -1.75 -27.72
N PRO A 52 -13.93 -2.68 -28.70
CA PRO A 52 -13.07 -3.85 -28.58
C PRO A 52 -11.60 -3.42 -28.42
N GLY A 53 -10.95 -3.86 -27.34
CA GLY A 53 -9.53 -3.60 -27.08
C GLY A 53 -9.19 -2.39 -26.20
N ALA A 54 -10.16 -1.56 -25.82
CA ALA A 54 -9.92 -0.39 -24.95
C ALA A 54 -9.29 -0.76 -23.60
N VAL A 55 -9.65 -1.93 -23.07
CA VAL A 55 -9.12 -2.50 -21.82
C VAL A 55 -7.66 -2.87 -21.95
N LYS A 56 -7.32 -3.58 -23.04
CA LYS A 56 -5.96 -3.99 -23.33
C LYS A 56 -5.08 -2.78 -23.57
N GLU A 57 -5.60 -1.75 -24.25
CA GLU A 57 -4.90 -0.48 -24.45
C GLU A 57 -4.71 0.30 -23.14
N HIS A 58 -5.74 0.42 -22.30
CA HIS A 58 -5.62 1.07 -20.99
C HIS A 58 -4.62 0.35 -20.08
N MET A 59 -4.66 -0.98 -20.03
CA MET A 59 -3.70 -1.74 -19.25
C MET A 59 -2.29 -1.72 -19.83
N ALA A 60 -2.13 -1.70 -21.17
CA ALA A 60 -0.83 -1.54 -21.80
C ALA A 60 -0.21 -0.17 -21.51
N ARG A 61 -1.03 0.90 -21.47
CA ARG A 61 -0.60 2.25 -21.09
C ARG A 61 -0.24 2.32 -19.59
N GLU A 62 -1.07 1.76 -18.71
CA GLU A 62 -0.85 1.80 -17.26
C GLU A 62 0.34 0.92 -16.81
N PHE A 63 0.56 -0.23 -17.47
CA PHE A 63 1.61 -1.20 -17.12
C PHE A 63 2.68 -1.28 -18.22
N THR A 64 3.28 -0.15 -18.58
CA THR A 64 4.38 -0.13 -19.57
C THR A 64 5.67 -0.68 -18.95
N SER A 65 6.26 -1.73 -19.53
CA SER A 65 7.47 -2.38 -18.98
C SER A 65 8.68 -1.46 -18.87
N ARG A 66 8.77 -0.42 -19.72
CA ARG A 66 9.86 0.57 -19.68
C ARG A 66 9.84 1.40 -18.38
N ASP A 67 8.66 1.67 -17.84
CA ASP A 67 8.51 2.50 -16.64
C ASP A 67 9.01 1.81 -15.38
N TYR A 68 9.18 0.48 -15.42
CA TYR A 68 9.69 -0.31 -14.30
C TYR A 68 11.22 -0.31 -14.21
N PHE A 69 11.92 0.01 -15.29
CA PHE A 69 13.37 -0.10 -15.34
C PHE A 69 14.03 0.76 -14.26
N LEU A 70 13.70 2.06 -14.21
CA LEU A 70 14.26 3.00 -13.24
C LEU A 70 13.88 2.66 -11.77
N PRO A 71 12.61 2.44 -11.41
CA PRO A 71 12.25 2.06 -10.03
C PRO A 71 12.86 0.74 -9.56
N VAL A 72 12.88 -0.29 -10.42
CA VAL A 72 13.40 -1.63 -10.06
C VAL A 72 14.91 -1.58 -9.90
N THR A 73 15.62 -0.88 -10.80
CA THR A 73 17.06 -0.69 -10.67
C THR A 73 17.40 0.11 -9.40
N PHE A 74 16.64 1.16 -9.08
CA PHE A 74 16.83 1.94 -7.86
C PHE A 74 16.72 1.08 -6.60
N VAL A 75 15.61 0.34 -6.41
CA VAL A 75 15.46 -0.52 -5.21
C VAL A 75 16.48 -1.66 -5.17
N THR A 76 16.83 -2.21 -6.34
CA THR A 76 17.86 -3.26 -6.45
C THR A 76 19.23 -2.74 -6.04
N PHE A 77 19.58 -1.53 -6.46
CA PHE A 77 20.84 -0.89 -6.08
C PHE A 77 20.91 -0.63 -4.57
N ILE A 78 19.86 -0.07 -3.98
CA ILE A 78 19.79 0.14 -2.52
C ILE A 78 19.89 -1.19 -1.76
N THR A 79 19.20 -2.23 -2.24
CA THR A 79 19.28 -3.58 -1.66
C THR A 79 20.69 -4.13 -1.78
N PHE A 80 21.33 -4.01 -2.95
CA PHE A 80 22.69 -4.49 -3.18
C PHE A 80 23.69 -3.83 -2.22
N VAL A 81 23.68 -2.49 -2.13
CA VAL A 81 24.55 -1.74 -1.21
C VAL A 81 24.31 -2.19 0.23
N GLY A 82 23.05 -2.33 0.64
CA GLY A 82 22.71 -2.78 1.99
C GLY A 82 23.15 -4.21 2.30
N MET A 83 22.99 -5.14 1.36
CA MET A 83 23.42 -6.52 1.50
C MET A 83 24.94 -6.63 1.52
N VAL A 84 25.66 -5.80 0.76
CA VAL A 84 27.13 -5.69 0.85
C VAL A 84 27.55 -5.21 2.24
N ILE A 85 26.89 -4.17 2.77
CA ILE A 85 27.18 -3.68 4.13
C ILE A 85 26.90 -4.76 5.18
N LEU A 86 25.86 -5.56 5.01
CA LEU A 86 25.43 -6.57 5.99
C LEU A 86 26.25 -7.87 5.93
N LEU A 87 26.52 -8.38 4.74
CA LEU A 87 27.17 -9.68 4.51
C LEU A 87 28.65 -9.56 4.16
N ALA A 88 29.05 -8.53 3.41
CA ALA A 88 30.40 -8.36 2.86
C ALA A 88 31.13 -7.15 3.44
N SER A 89 30.90 -6.83 4.72
CA SER A 89 31.49 -5.67 5.42
C SER A 89 33.02 -5.69 5.47
N TRP A 90 33.62 -6.88 5.32
CA TRP A 90 35.06 -7.08 5.18
C TRP A 90 35.65 -6.43 3.92
N VAL A 91 34.83 -6.14 2.90
CA VAL A 91 35.23 -5.36 1.72
C VAL A 91 35.56 -3.90 2.10
N ILE A 92 34.94 -3.40 3.18
CA ILE A 92 35.08 -2.01 3.63
C ILE A 92 36.25 -1.88 4.62
N TYR A 93 36.32 -2.77 5.62
CA TYR A 93 37.31 -2.70 6.72
C TYR A 93 38.51 -3.64 6.58
N GLY A 94 38.55 -4.40 5.49
CA GLY A 94 39.59 -5.41 5.26
C GLY A 94 39.40 -6.68 6.06
N LEU A 95 40.20 -7.70 5.71
CA LEU A 95 40.18 -9.00 6.35
C LEU A 95 40.96 -8.98 7.67
N PRO A 96 40.52 -9.73 8.69
CA PRO A 96 41.34 -9.97 9.87
C PRO A 96 42.60 -10.74 9.49
N GLY A 97 43.77 -10.23 9.88
CA GLY A 97 45.07 -10.84 9.60
C GLY A 97 46.15 -10.31 10.53
N ALA A 98 47.36 -10.89 10.47
CA ALA A 98 48.50 -10.45 11.28
C ALA A 98 48.83 -8.95 11.06
N ASP A 99 48.62 -8.45 9.84
CA ASP A 99 48.86 -7.06 9.45
C ASP A 99 47.64 -6.14 9.65
N ASN A 100 46.45 -6.70 9.91
CA ASN A 100 45.21 -5.96 10.15
C ASN A 100 44.38 -6.62 11.27
N PRO A 101 44.78 -6.44 12.54
CA PRO A 101 44.06 -6.98 13.69
C PRO A 101 42.66 -6.36 13.86
N ASP A 102 42.40 -5.19 13.26
CA ASP A 102 41.12 -4.48 13.28
C ASP A 102 40.13 -4.95 12.19
N GLY A 103 40.56 -5.86 11.32
CA GLY A 103 39.74 -6.45 10.27
C GLY A 103 38.58 -7.25 10.86
N TYR A 104 37.42 -7.19 10.22
CA TYR A 104 36.19 -7.80 10.73
C TYR A 104 35.54 -8.70 9.70
N ARG A 105 34.80 -9.72 10.19
CA ARG A 105 33.92 -10.53 9.34
C ARG A 105 32.58 -9.81 9.12
N SER A 106 31.70 -10.43 8.35
CA SER A 106 30.32 -10.01 8.13
C SER A 106 29.63 -9.46 9.40
N VAL A 107 28.93 -8.32 9.28
CA VAL A 107 28.17 -7.69 10.37
C VAL A 107 27.14 -8.64 10.97
N ILE A 108 26.39 -9.38 10.14
CA ILE A 108 25.32 -10.26 10.64
C ILE A 108 25.85 -11.42 11.48
N PHE A 109 27.01 -11.99 11.12
CA PHE A 109 27.58 -13.13 11.83
C PHE A 109 28.46 -12.71 13.02
N SER A 110 28.92 -11.46 13.04
CA SER A 110 29.78 -10.94 14.11
C SER A 110 28.97 -10.33 15.27
N GLY A 111 27.71 -9.92 15.06
CA GLY A 111 26.89 -9.32 16.11
C GLY A 111 27.57 -8.10 16.75
N SER A 112 27.47 -7.94 18.08
CA SER A 112 28.14 -6.84 18.80
C SER A 112 29.65 -6.86 18.81
N ALA A 113 30.26 -8.03 18.60
CA ALA A 113 31.70 -8.12 18.48
C ALA A 113 32.21 -7.12 17.41
N PHE A 114 31.44 -6.94 16.32
CA PHE A 114 31.73 -6.02 15.21
C PHE A 114 32.17 -4.61 15.64
N TRP A 115 31.60 -4.05 16.72
CA TRP A 115 31.95 -2.70 17.18
C TRP A 115 32.46 -2.64 18.62
N GLU A 116 32.31 -3.71 19.41
CA GLU A 116 32.81 -3.76 20.79
C GLU A 116 34.33 -3.95 20.87
N THR A 117 34.96 -4.45 19.80
CA THR A 117 36.42 -4.56 19.75
C THR A 117 37.06 -3.18 19.63
N ALA A 118 37.90 -2.85 20.60
CA ALA A 118 38.61 -1.57 20.68
C ALA A 118 39.45 -1.34 19.41
N SER A 119 38.95 -0.47 18.54
CA SER A 119 39.60 -0.01 17.32
C SER A 119 39.28 1.47 17.12
N VAL A 120 40.10 2.16 16.33
CA VAL A 120 39.90 3.60 16.00
C VAL A 120 38.52 3.83 15.36
N TYR A 121 37.97 2.82 14.68
CA TYR A 121 36.72 2.90 13.92
C TYR A 121 35.49 2.35 14.66
N SER A 122 35.53 2.23 16.00
CA SER A 122 34.45 1.58 16.77
C SER A 122 33.09 2.28 16.61
N ILE A 123 33.06 3.61 16.53
CA ILE A 123 31.83 4.40 16.36
C ILE A 123 31.28 4.24 14.94
N GLU A 124 32.14 4.31 13.92
CA GLU A 124 31.77 4.12 12.52
C GLU A 124 31.22 2.71 12.28
N LYS A 125 31.88 1.69 12.84
CA LYS A 125 31.44 0.30 12.79
C LYS A 125 30.07 0.13 13.45
N ARG A 126 29.83 0.75 14.61
CA ARG A 126 28.51 0.72 15.28
C ARG A 126 27.41 1.34 14.40
N ASN A 127 27.67 2.53 13.84
CA ASN A 127 26.70 3.23 12.99
C ASN A 127 26.42 2.46 11.70
N LEU A 128 27.44 1.82 11.12
CA LEU A 128 27.28 0.97 9.96
C LEU A 128 26.43 -0.28 10.28
N ALA A 129 26.64 -0.90 11.45
CA ALA A 129 25.83 -2.03 11.89
C ALA A 129 24.35 -1.63 12.09
N VAL A 130 24.08 -0.46 12.66
CA VAL A 130 22.73 0.12 12.77
C VAL A 130 22.08 0.25 11.39
N VAL A 131 22.80 0.80 10.40
CA VAL A 131 22.31 0.91 9.02
C VAL A 131 22.05 -0.46 8.42
N ALA A 132 22.97 -1.43 8.60
CA ALA A 132 22.84 -2.78 8.07
C ALA A 132 21.56 -3.47 8.57
N PHE A 133 21.35 -3.48 9.89
CA PHE A 133 20.18 -4.11 10.51
C PHE A 133 18.88 -3.41 10.09
N SER A 134 18.89 -2.09 9.92
CA SER A 134 17.76 -1.36 9.36
C SER A 134 17.45 -1.76 7.92
N ILE A 135 18.48 -1.93 7.08
CA ILE A 135 18.28 -2.41 5.71
C ILE A 135 17.76 -3.85 5.70
N MET A 136 18.21 -4.71 6.62
CA MET A 136 17.67 -6.07 6.77
C MET A 136 16.16 -6.05 7.04
N GLY A 137 15.73 -5.25 8.02
CA GLY A 137 14.31 -5.12 8.36
C GLY A 137 13.49 -4.54 7.21
N SER A 138 14.01 -3.50 6.57
CA SER A 138 13.32 -2.85 5.45
C SER A 138 13.25 -3.74 4.21
N PHE A 139 14.25 -4.60 3.95
CA PHE A 139 14.20 -5.62 2.91
C PHE A 139 13.08 -6.64 3.15
N ILE A 140 12.90 -7.11 4.38
CA ILE A 140 11.80 -8.05 4.71
C ILE A 140 10.44 -7.38 4.51
N GLY A 141 10.25 -6.16 5.05
CA GLY A 141 9.01 -5.40 4.89
C GLY A 141 8.71 -5.08 3.42
N ALA A 142 9.73 -4.65 2.67
CA ALA A 142 9.68 -4.42 1.24
C ALA A 142 9.28 -5.68 0.47
N SER A 143 9.87 -6.82 0.81
CA SER A 143 9.60 -8.10 0.16
C SER A 143 8.16 -8.52 0.36
N GLN A 144 7.63 -8.41 1.57
CA GLN A 144 6.22 -8.67 1.88
C GLN A 144 5.28 -7.71 1.16
N TYR A 145 5.62 -6.41 1.14
CA TYR A 145 4.82 -5.39 0.48
C TYR A 145 4.71 -5.64 -1.03
N ILE A 146 5.84 -5.85 -1.70
CA ILE A 146 5.90 -6.11 -3.15
C ILE A 146 5.29 -7.46 -3.49
N TYR A 147 5.52 -8.50 -2.69
CA TYR A 147 4.90 -9.81 -2.91
C TYR A 147 3.36 -9.74 -2.81
N ARG A 148 2.86 -8.98 -1.83
CA ARG A 148 1.41 -8.74 -1.71
C ARG A 148 0.89 -8.06 -2.98
N ARG A 149 1.56 -7.02 -3.47
CA ARG A 149 1.22 -6.31 -4.73
C ARG A 149 1.25 -7.20 -5.96
N PHE A 150 2.28 -8.03 -6.04
CA PHE A 150 2.43 -9.04 -7.07
C PHE A 150 1.23 -9.99 -7.06
N SER A 151 0.82 -10.44 -5.88
CA SER A 151 -0.30 -11.36 -5.70
C SER A 151 -1.65 -10.73 -6.02
N THR A 152 -1.81 -9.45 -5.73
CA THR A 152 -3.02 -8.65 -5.99
C THR A 152 -3.07 -8.00 -7.38
N ILE A 153 -2.04 -8.19 -8.20
CA ILE A 153 -1.94 -7.66 -9.57
C ILE A 153 -2.11 -6.13 -9.66
N ASP A 154 -1.57 -5.42 -8.66
CA ASP A 154 -1.56 -3.97 -8.54
C ASP A 154 -0.13 -3.45 -8.31
N LEU A 155 0.85 -4.19 -8.86
CA LEU A 155 2.26 -3.85 -8.76
C LEU A 155 2.63 -2.76 -9.77
N THR A 156 2.46 -1.49 -9.39
CA THR A 156 2.86 -0.31 -10.18
C THR A 156 4.36 0.04 -10.03
N PRO A 157 4.95 0.84 -10.94
CA PRO A 157 6.34 1.31 -10.81
C PRO A 157 6.55 2.14 -9.54
N GLY A 158 5.55 2.95 -9.17
CA GLY A 158 5.57 3.79 -7.96
C GLY A 158 5.74 3.00 -6.67
N ASN A 159 5.27 1.74 -6.63
CA ASN A 159 5.47 0.87 -5.46
C ASN A 159 6.95 0.59 -5.20
N PHE A 160 7.75 0.37 -6.23
CA PHE A 160 9.19 0.13 -6.09
C PHE A 160 9.93 1.39 -5.65
N PHE A 161 9.56 2.57 -6.17
CA PHE A 161 10.09 3.84 -5.67
C PHE A 161 9.76 4.07 -4.21
N SER A 162 8.48 3.87 -3.83
CA SER A 162 8.04 4.00 -2.44
C SER A 162 8.84 3.10 -1.52
N VAL A 163 9.07 1.84 -1.92
CA VAL A 163 9.92 0.90 -1.18
C VAL A 163 11.36 1.39 -1.06
N GLY A 164 12.00 1.81 -2.16
CA GLY A 164 13.36 2.33 -2.12
C GLY A 164 13.51 3.54 -1.19
N ILE A 165 12.55 4.49 -1.26
CA ILE A 165 12.49 5.65 -0.35
C ILE A 165 12.31 5.20 1.10
N ARG A 166 11.42 4.25 1.37
CA ARG A 166 11.21 3.68 2.72
C ARG A 166 12.48 3.04 3.26
N MET A 167 13.24 2.30 2.45
CA MET A 167 14.52 1.69 2.87
C MET A 167 15.56 2.74 3.25
N VAL A 168 15.70 3.80 2.44
CA VAL A 168 16.60 4.92 2.74
C VAL A 168 16.18 5.64 4.03
N ASN A 169 14.89 5.98 4.16
CA ASN A 169 14.35 6.63 5.34
C ASN A 169 14.55 5.78 6.59
N ALA A 170 14.37 4.46 6.50
CA ALA A 170 14.55 3.58 7.65
C ALA A 170 16.00 3.61 8.17
N ALA A 171 16.98 3.57 7.27
CA ALA A 171 18.39 3.70 7.63
C ALA A 171 18.69 5.05 8.30
N LEU A 172 18.18 6.16 7.75
CA LEU A 172 18.35 7.50 8.33
C LEU A 172 17.69 7.64 9.72
N ILE A 173 16.46 7.17 9.87
CA ILE A 173 15.73 7.20 11.15
C ILE A 173 16.47 6.35 12.20
N SER A 174 16.95 5.17 11.81
CA SER A 174 17.68 4.28 12.71
C SER A 174 19.00 4.92 13.18
N LEU A 175 19.70 5.60 12.26
CA LEU A 175 20.92 6.34 12.60
C LEU A 175 20.64 7.51 13.54
N MET A 176 19.57 8.27 13.31
CA MET A 176 19.16 9.36 14.22
C MET A 176 18.81 8.82 15.62
N LEU A 177 18.08 7.71 15.70
CA LEU A 177 17.79 7.05 16.97
C LEU A 177 19.05 6.54 17.67
N ALA A 178 20.05 6.06 16.92
CA ALA A 178 21.33 5.66 17.48
C ALA A 178 22.12 6.85 18.03
N PHE A 179 22.09 8.02 17.38
CA PHE A 179 22.72 9.24 17.89
C PHE A 179 22.04 9.77 19.15
N LEU A 180 20.72 9.72 19.19
CA LEU A 180 19.94 10.17 20.35
C LEU A 180 19.87 9.14 21.47
N SER A 181 20.30 7.89 21.24
CA SER A 181 20.08 6.74 22.14
C SER A 181 20.39 7.03 23.61
N LYS A 182 21.51 7.72 23.87
CA LYS A 182 21.94 8.15 25.21
C LYS A 182 21.00 9.19 25.83
N ASP A 183 20.56 10.18 25.06
CA ASP A 183 19.71 11.27 25.53
C ASP A 183 18.27 10.83 25.79
N ILE A 184 17.80 9.80 25.08
CA ILE A 184 16.42 9.28 25.18
C ILE A 184 16.30 8.02 26.04
N GLY A 185 17.40 7.58 26.68
CA GLY A 185 17.43 6.42 27.56
C GLY A 185 17.20 5.08 26.86
N LEU A 186 17.49 4.99 25.55
CA LEU A 186 17.47 3.70 24.84
C LEU A 186 18.74 2.93 25.20
N SER A 187 18.57 1.70 25.67
CA SER A 187 19.64 0.81 26.16
C SER A 187 20.87 0.78 25.26
N GLU A 188 22.05 0.85 25.89
CA GLU A 188 23.33 0.56 25.25
C GLU A 188 23.42 -0.96 24.91
N GLY A 189 24.19 -1.31 23.88
CA GLY A 189 24.43 -2.70 23.47
C GLY A 189 23.54 -3.20 22.33
N ASN A 190 23.29 -4.51 22.27
CA ASN A 190 22.63 -5.20 21.15
C ASN A 190 21.17 -4.76 20.88
N HIS A 191 20.52 -4.11 21.85
CA HIS A 191 19.15 -3.63 21.69
C HIS A 191 19.02 -2.59 20.57
N ILE A 192 20.06 -1.78 20.32
CA ILE A 192 20.01 -0.80 19.24
C ILE A 192 19.90 -1.46 17.86
N LEU A 193 20.51 -2.63 17.66
CA LEU A 193 20.39 -3.38 16.40
C LEU A 193 18.98 -3.93 16.20
N ALA A 194 18.39 -4.48 17.26
CA ALA A 194 17.02 -4.97 17.23
C ALA A 194 16.03 -3.84 16.95
N ILE A 195 16.22 -2.67 17.59
CA ILE A 195 15.43 -1.47 17.31
C ILE A 195 15.63 -1.03 15.86
N SER A 196 16.87 -0.98 15.37
CA SER A 196 17.18 -0.59 13.99
C SER A 196 16.51 -1.51 12.98
N PHE A 197 16.52 -2.83 13.23
CA PHE A 197 15.79 -3.82 12.45
C PHE A 197 14.28 -3.55 12.44
N LEU A 198 13.67 -3.30 13.61
CA LEU A 198 12.24 -3.02 13.71
C LEU A 198 11.84 -1.70 13.04
N VAL A 199 12.71 -0.68 13.11
CA VAL A 199 12.55 0.59 12.37
C VAL A 199 12.68 0.34 10.87
N GLY A 200 13.61 -0.52 10.47
CA GLY A 200 13.69 -1.09 9.12
C GLY A 200 12.35 -1.62 8.64
N LEU A 201 11.78 -2.54 9.42
CA LEU A 201 10.54 -3.23 9.11
C LEU A 201 9.31 -2.29 9.12
N PHE A 202 9.30 -1.29 9.99
CA PHE A 202 8.21 -0.33 10.17
C PHE A 202 8.71 1.12 10.32
N PRO A 203 9.16 1.78 9.23
CA PRO A 203 9.79 3.10 9.29
C PRO A 203 8.91 4.18 9.90
N GLU A 204 7.59 4.11 9.68
CA GLU A 204 6.62 5.05 10.21
C GLU A 204 6.49 4.96 11.74
N ARG A 205 6.69 3.76 12.32
CA ARG A 205 6.75 3.59 13.78
C ARG A 205 8.04 4.19 14.33
N GLY A 206 9.16 4.00 13.64
CA GLY A 206 10.44 4.63 13.99
C GLY A 206 10.36 6.16 13.96
N MET A 207 9.75 6.74 12.92
CA MET A 207 9.54 8.18 12.82
C MET A 207 8.64 8.70 13.95
N ARG A 208 7.54 8.01 14.27
CA ARG A 208 6.70 8.39 15.42
C ARG A 208 7.43 8.31 16.74
N LEU A 209 8.28 7.30 16.93
CA LEU A 209 9.13 7.21 18.12
C LEU A 209 10.08 8.41 18.19
N LEU A 210 10.77 8.74 17.09
CA LEU A 210 11.65 9.91 16.99
C LEU A 210 10.90 11.19 17.36
N LEU A 211 9.76 11.45 16.71
CA LEU A 211 8.93 12.64 16.96
C LEU A 211 8.41 12.71 18.40
N SER A 212 8.00 11.58 18.98
CA SER A 212 7.52 11.54 20.37
C SER A 212 8.58 11.96 21.40
N LYS A 213 9.86 11.88 21.03
CA LYS A 213 10.99 12.30 21.87
C LYS A 213 11.42 13.73 21.60
N VAL A 214 11.04 14.32 20.45
CA VAL A 214 11.37 15.70 20.08
C VAL A 214 10.20 16.62 20.46
N LYS A 215 10.38 17.37 21.56
CA LYS A 215 9.34 18.24 22.15
C LYS A 215 8.94 19.48 21.31
N PHE A 216 9.59 19.72 20.16
CA PHE A 216 9.43 20.96 19.39
C PHE A 216 8.41 20.88 18.25
N PHE A 217 7.87 19.69 17.95
CA PHE A 217 6.88 19.54 16.88
C PHE A 217 5.45 19.74 17.40
N PRO A 218 4.75 20.83 17.01
CA PRO A 218 3.35 21.00 17.36
C PRO A 218 2.51 19.90 16.73
N LYS A 219 1.50 19.40 17.45
CA LYS A 219 0.49 18.51 16.88
C LYS A 219 -0.29 19.31 15.85
N VAL A 220 -0.23 18.90 14.59
CA VAL A 220 -1.12 19.42 13.55
C VAL A 220 -2.48 18.77 13.78
N GLU A 221 -3.47 19.56 14.20
CA GLU A 221 -4.87 19.17 14.12
C GLU A 221 -5.30 19.31 12.65
N ASP A 222 -5.77 18.22 12.04
CA ASP A 222 -6.34 18.26 10.70
C ASP A 222 -7.63 19.10 10.73
N GLU A 223 -7.53 20.38 10.33
CA GLU A 223 -8.63 21.37 10.34
C GLU A 223 -9.73 21.07 9.30
N PHE A 224 -9.50 20.18 8.33
CA PHE A 224 -10.49 19.86 7.31
C PHE A 224 -11.29 18.62 7.69
N LYS A 225 -12.60 18.80 7.96
CA LYS A 225 -13.59 17.74 8.21
C LYS A 225 -13.88 16.89 6.96
N ASN A 226 -12.86 16.32 6.33
CA ASN A 226 -13.05 15.31 5.31
C ASN A 226 -13.52 14.02 5.97
N ARG A 227 -14.68 13.53 5.54
CA ARG A 227 -15.26 12.34 6.14
C ARG A 227 -14.40 11.11 5.77
N PRO A 228 -13.91 10.33 6.75
CA PRO A 228 -13.04 9.20 6.48
C PRO A 228 -13.76 8.16 5.62
N VAL A 229 -13.01 7.46 4.78
CA VAL A 229 -13.54 6.40 3.91
C VAL A 229 -14.07 5.21 4.73
N GLU A 230 -13.60 5.05 5.97
CA GLU A 230 -14.05 4.04 6.93
C GLU A 230 -15.51 4.18 7.37
N VAL A 231 -16.19 5.29 7.03
CA VAL A 231 -17.65 5.40 7.21
C VAL A 231 -18.41 4.40 6.32
N VAL A 232 -17.81 3.98 5.21
CA VAL A 232 -18.37 2.93 4.35
C VAL A 232 -18.15 1.56 4.99
N GLU A 233 -19.23 0.79 5.11
CA GLU A 233 -19.20 -0.53 5.72
C GLU A 233 -18.34 -1.50 4.90
N GLY A 234 -17.55 -2.33 5.60
CA GLY A 234 -16.65 -3.30 4.98
C GLY A 234 -15.27 -2.76 4.58
N ILE A 235 -15.01 -1.46 4.76
CA ILE A 235 -13.68 -0.88 4.58
C ILE A 235 -12.85 -1.04 5.86
N SER A 236 -11.83 -1.89 5.80
CA SER A 236 -10.83 -2.05 6.86
C SER A 236 -9.70 -1.03 6.72
N ALA A 237 -8.85 -0.89 7.76
CA ALA A 237 -7.65 -0.04 7.69
C ALA A 237 -6.71 -0.41 6.52
N LEU A 238 -6.67 -1.69 6.13
CA LEU A 238 -5.92 -2.14 4.96
C LEU A 238 -6.57 -1.69 3.64
N HIS A 239 -7.91 -1.70 3.57
CA HIS A 239 -8.65 -1.20 2.41
C HIS A 239 -8.43 0.30 2.24
N LYS A 240 -8.50 1.08 3.33
CA LYS A 240 -8.18 2.51 3.32
C LYS A 240 -6.80 2.78 2.73
N GLN A 241 -5.76 2.08 3.20
CA GLN A 241 -4.41 2.30 2.71
C GLN A 241 -4.30 2.07 1.20
N ARG A 242 -5.02 1.06 0.67
CA ARG A 242 -5.04 0.75 -0.77
C ARG A 242 -5.79 1.78 -1.59
N LEU A 243 -6.89 2.31 -1.05
CA LEU A 243 -7.64 3.39 -1.67
C LEU A 243 -6.82 4.68 -1.71
N ALA A 244 -6.10 5.01 -0.62
CA ALA A 244 -5.24 6.18 -0.56
C ALA A 244 -4.13 6.17 -1.63
N GLU A 245 -3.61 4.99 -1.99
CA GLU A 245 -2.57 4.85 -3.01
C GLU A 245 -3.05 5.16 -4.44
N VAL A 246 -4.35 5.07 -4.68
CA VAL A 246 -4.97 5.50 -5.94
C VAL A 246 -5.56 6.92 -5.86
N GLY A 247 -5.26 7.65 -4.77
CA GLY A 247 -5.72 9.02 -4.52
C GLY A 247 -7.13 9.11 -3.91
N ILE A 248 -7.59 8.05 -3.26
CA ILE A 248 -8.89 8.02 -2.57
C ILE A 248 -8.65 8.11 -1.06
N ASP A 249 -8.61 9.34 -0.55
CA ASP A 249 -8.27 9.63 0.84
C ASP A 249 -9.52 9.80 1.74
N ASN A 250 -10.66 10.14 1.14
CA ASN A 250 -11.92 10.35 1.85
C ASN A 250 -13.12 9.77 1.09
N VAL A 251 -14.29 9.77 1.75
CA VAL A 251 -15.51 9.18 1.20
C VAL A 251 -15.99 9.87 -0.09
N GLN A 252 -15.71 11.18 -0.21
CA GLN A 252 -16.07 11.97 -1.39
C GLN A 252 -15.21 11.57 -2.60
N ASN A 253 -13.91 11.36 -2.40
CA ASN A 253 -13.04 10.83 -3.45
C ASN A 253 -13.58 9.48 -3.95
N LEU A 254 -14.02 8.59 -3.05
CA LEU A 254 -14.56 7.27 -3.43
C LEU A 254 -15.88 7.38 -4.22
N ALA A 255 -16.77 8.28 -3.81
CA ALA A 255 -18.08 8.46 -4.46
C ALA A 255 -18.00 9.00 -5.89
N TYR A 256 -16.98 9.82 -6.18
CA TYR A 256 -16.76 10.45 -7.49
C TYR A 256 -15.67 9.78 -8.32
N PHE A 257 -14.97 8.78 -7.78
CA PHE A 257 -13.94 8.06 -8.53
C PHE A 257 -14.58 7.29 -9.69
N ASN A 258 -13.95 7.32 -10.87
CA ASN A 258 -14.44 6.56 -12.02
C ASN A 258 -14.43 5.06 -11.69
N PHE A 259 -15.61 4.43 -11.69
CA PHE A 259 -15.79 3.05 -11.28
C PHE A 259 -14.97 2.06 -12.12
N LEU A 260 -14.87 2.26 -13.43
CA LEU A 260 -14.05 1.41 -14.31
C LEU A 260 -12.57 1.53 -13.97
N ILE A 261 -12.11 2.76 -13.71
CA ILE A 261 -10.72 3.00 -13.26
C ILE A 261 -10.50 2.35 -11.89
N LEU A 262 -11.50 2.36 -10.99
CA LEU A 262 -11.41 1.72 -9.68
C LEU A 262 -11.19 0.21 -9.80
N ILE A 263 -11.93 -0.46 -10.69
CA ILE A 263 -11.78 -1.90 -11.00
C ILE A 263 -10.38 -2.20 -11.55
N ILE A 264 -9.85 -1.32 -12.41
CA ILE A 264 -8.54 -1.53 -13.03
C ILE A 264 -7.40 -1.31 -12.01
N LYS A 265 -7.48 -0.20 -11.25
CA LYS A 265 -6.39 0.28 -10.38
C LYS A 265 -6.34 -0.39 -9.02
N THR A 266 -7.44 -1.00 -8.57
CA THR A 266 -7.49 -1.66 -7.27
C THR A 266 -7.61 -3.17 -7.41
N PRO A 267 -7.17 -3.95 -6.41
CA PRO A 267 -7.25 -5.41 -6.45
C PRO A 267 -8.52 -5.97 -5.81
N PHE A 268 -9.58 -5.16 -5.71
CA PHE A 268 -10.80 -5.55 -5.00
C PHE A 268 -11.80 -6.25 -5.93
N PRO A 269 -12.58 -7.22 -5.42
CA PRO A 269 -13.67 -7.83 -6.19
C PRO A 269 -14.66 -6.77 -6.68
N VAL A 270 -15.15 -6.90 -7.91
CA VAL A 270 -16.09 -5.92 -8.52
C VAL A 270 -17.33 -5.71 -7.66
N GLN A 271 -17.88 -6.77 -7.06
CA GLN A 271 -19.05 -6.67 -6.15
C GLN A 271 -18.77 -5.82 -4.91
N MET A 272 -17.56 -5.95 -4.36
CA MET A 272 -17.13 -5.17 -3.19
C MET A 272 -16.93 -3.70 -3.56
N LEU A 273 -16.32 -3.43 -4.73
CA LEU A 273 -16.19 -2.08 -5.25
C LEU A 273 -17.56 -1.45 -5.54
N LEU A 274 -18.47 -2.20 -6.16
CA LEU A 274 -19.83 -1.76 -6.46
C LEU A 274 -20.54 -1.34 -5.18
N ASP A 275 -20.45 -2.17 -4.15
CA ASP A 275 -21.06 -1.90 -2.85
C ASP A 275 -20.46 -0.67 -2.17
N TRP A 276 -19.13 -0.58 -2.10
CA TRP A 276 -18.45 0.56 -1.48
C TRP A 276 -18.72 1.88 -2.20
N THR A 277 -18.70 1.89 -3.54
CA THR A 277 -19.02 3.10 -4.31
C THR A 277 -20.49 3.49 -4.15
N ALA A 278 -21.41 2.52 -4.13
CA ALA A 278 -22.83 2.77 -3.92
C ALA A 278 -23.12 3.34 -2.51
N GLN A 279 -22.44 2.82 -1.47
CA GLN A 279 -22.52 3.36 -0.12
C GLN A 279 -21.90 4.76 -0.03
N ALA A 280 -20.72 4.97 -0.62
CA ALA A 280 -20.05 6.28 -0.61
C ALA A 280 -20.90 7.37 -1.26
N LYS A 281 -21.58 7.05 -2.37
CA LYS A 281 -22.53 7.97 -3.02
C LYS A 281 -23.72 8.32 -2.12
N LEU A 282 -24.29 7.35 -1.40
CA LEU A 282 -25.34 7.62 -0.42
C LEU A 282 -24.86 8.56 0.69
N VAL A 283 -23.64 8.32 1.21
CA VAL A 283 -23.02 9.14 2.25
C VAL A 283 -22.79 10.59 1.78
N VAL A 284 -22.41 10.78 0.51
CA VAL A 284 -22.20 12.11 -0.08
C VAL A 284 -23.52 12.83 -0.34
N GLU A 285 -24.53 12.13 -0.87
CA GLU A 285 -25.83 12.72 -1.22
C GLU A 285 -26.61 13.18 0.03
N PHE A 286 -26.70 12.32 1.03
CA PHE A 286 -27.50 12.57 2.24
C PHE A 286 -26.71 13.14 3.41
N GLN A 287 -25.39 13.22 3.28
CA GLN A 287 -24.48 13.80 4.27
C GLN A 287 -24.69 13.28 5.70
N HIS A 288 -25.46 13.95 6.55
CA HIS A 288 -25.69 13.53 7.94
C HIS A 288 -26.92 12.64 8.08
N GLU A 289 -27.80 12.64 7.08
CA GLU A 289 -29.07 11.90 7.09
C GLU A 289 -28.90 10.45 6.62
N PHE A 290 -27.75 10.07 6.06
CA PHE A 290 -27.51 8.71 5.57
C PHE A 290 -27.64 7.65 6.67
N GLU A 291 -27.30 7.96 7.92
CA GLU A 291 -27.45 7.05 9.06
C GLU A 291 -28.93 6.72 9.33
N LEU A 292 -29.83 7.67 9.04
CA LEU A 292 -31.27 7.49 9.19
C LEU A 292 -31.78 6.54 8.10
N LEU A 293 -31.30 6.69 6.87
CA LEU A 293 -31.60 5.78 5.76
C LEU A 293 -31.09 4.36 6.03
N GLN A 294 -29.88 4.20 6.58
CA GLN A 294 -29.35 2.90 6.98
C GLN A 294 -30.23 2.21 8.04
N LYS A 295 -30.71 2.96 9.04
CA LYS A 295 -31.67 2.43 10.04
C LYS A 295 -33.00 2.02 9.42
N ALA A 296 -33.41 2.64 8.31
CA ALA A 296 -34.59 2.27 7.54
C ALA A 296 -34.36 1.10 6.58
N GLY A 297 -33.17 0.47 6.59
CA GLY A 297 -32.82 -0.66 5.74
C GLY A 297 -32.29 -0.28 4.35
N ILE A 298 -32.02 1.01 4.11
CA ILE A 298 -31.44 1.51 2.85
C ILE A 298 -29.93 1.65 3.06
N ARG A 299 -29.16 0.66 2.60
CA ARG A 299 -27.72 0.59 2.87
C ARG A 299 -26.89 1.41 1.89
N ASN A 300 -27.31 1.48 0.64
CA ASN A 300 -26.58 2.16 -0.43
C ASN A 300 -27.53 2.84 -1.45
N VAL A 301 -26.95 3.56 -2.41
CA VAL A 301 -27.73 4.29 -3.43
C VAL A 301 -28.57 3.39 -4.34
N LEU A 302 -28.14 2.14 -4.56
CA LEU A 302 -28.88 1.18 -5.40
C LEU A 302 -30.14 0.70 -4.67
N ASP A 303 -30.01 0.37 -3.38
CA ASP A 303 -31.15 0.02 -2.53
C ASP A 303 -32.14 1.19 -2.44
N PHE A 304 -31.64 2.42 -2.40
CA PHE A 304 -32.47 3.63 -2.40
C PHE A 304 -33.29 3.78 -3.70
N LEU A 305 -32.65 3.59 -4.86
CA LEU A 305 -33.35 3.62 -6.15
C LEU A 305 -34.37 2.48 -6.28
N ASP A 306 -34.00 1.26 -5.89
CA ASP A 306 -34.89 0.08 -5.96
C ASP A 306 -36.08 0.21 -5.01
N ALA A 307 -35.88 0.79 -3.82
CA ALA A 307 -36.96 1.05 -2.88
C ALA A 307 -38.04 1.95 -3.51
N LEU A 308 -37.62 2.97 -4.28
CA LEU A 308 -38.51 3.98 -4.84
C LEU A 308 -39.11 3.58 -6.20
N GLN A 309 -38.53 2.61 -6.91
CA GLN A 309 -39.16 2.01 -8.10
C GLN A 309 -40.42 1.20 -7.77
N ASN A 310 -40.56 0.69 -6.54
CA ASN A 310 -41.63 -0.22 -6.13
C ASN A 310 -42.92 0.47 -5.61
N GLY A 311 -43.07 1.79 -5.80
CA GLY A 311 -44.33 2.52 -5.62
C GLY A 311 -44.28 3.70 -4.63
N ALA A 312 -45.16 4.69 -4.86
CA ALA A 312 -45.20 5.97 -4.14
C ALA A 312 -45.41 5.85 -2.61
N ASN A 313 -46.07 4.78 -2.15
CA ASN A 313 -46.32 4.56 -0.71
C ASN A 313 -45.03 4.34 0.08
N ARG A 314 -43.99 3.76 -0.54
CA ARG A 314 -42.74 3.43 0.15
C ARG A 314 -41.92 4.66 0.49
N LEU A 315 -41.99 5.70 -0.36
CA LEU A 315 -41.30 6.98 -0.13
C LEU A 315 -41.89 7.68 1.10
N GLU A 316 -43.21 7.55 1.30
CA GLU A 316 -43.91 8.09 2.45
C GLU A 316 -43.57 7.34 3.74
N GLU A 317 -43.46 6.01 3.68
CA GLU A 317 -42.96 5.19 4.81
C GLU A 317 -41.51 5.55 5.18
N ILE A 318 -40.62 5.71 4.20
CA ILE A 318 -39.22 6.10 4.44
C ILE A 318 -39.14 7.49 5.05
N ALA A 319 -39.94 8.45 4.56
CA ALA A 319 -40.01 9.79 5.12
C ALA A 319 -40.48 9.77 6.59
N GLN A 320 -41.48 8.95 6.91
CA GLN A 320 -41.99 8.81 8.29
C GLN A 320 -40.96 8.18 9.23
N ILE A 321 -40.21 7.16 8.77
CA ILE A 321 -39.20 6.47 9.58
C ILE A 321 -37.96 7.33 9.78
N THR A 322 -37.50 8.01 8.73
CA THR A 322 -36.24 8.76 8.74
C THR A 322 -36.40 10.20 9.21
N GLY A 323 -37.60 10.78 9.13
CA GLY A 323 -37.84 12.20 9.37
C GLY A 323 -37.32 13.11 8.25
N ILE A 324 -36.81 12.55 7.16
CA ILE A 324 -36.39 13.31 5.97
C ILE A 324 -37.64 13.73 5.20
N SER A 325 -37.68 14.99 4.76
CA SER A 325 -38.83 15.49 4.03
C SER A 325 -39.05 14.70 2.73
N ARG A 326 -40.32 14.41 2.42
CA ARG A 326 -40.72 13.73 1.18
C ARG A 326 -40.10 14.40 -0.07
N LEU A 327 -40.14 15.73 -0.12
CA LEU A 327 -39.59 16.50 -1.22
C LEU A 327 -38.07 16.30 -1.37
N ALA A 328 -37.32 16.27 -0.26
CA ALA A 328 -35.88 16.03 -0.30
C ALA A 328 -35.56 14.62 -0.83
N LEU A 329 -36.32 13.60 -0.41
CA LEU A 329 -36.17 12.24 -0.94
C LEU A 329 -36.47 12.16 -2.44
N GLU A 330 -37.53 12.83 -2.91
CA GLU A 330 -37.91 12.88 -4.33
C GLU A 330 -36.83 13.58 -5.17
N VAL A 331 -36.33 14.73 -4.73
CA VAL A 331 -35.27 15.48 -5.42
C VAL A 331 -33.97 14.68 -5.49
N ASN A 332 -33.52 14.10 -4.38
CA ASN A 332 -32.30 13.29 -4.35
C ASN A 332 -32.46 12.03 -5.22
N HIS A 333 -33.64 11.41 -5.22
CA HIS A 333 -33.92 10.28 -6.12
C HIS A 333 -33.81 10.68 -7.60
N GLU A 334 -34.37 11.83 -7.99
CA GLU A 334 -34.26 12.32 -9.37
C GLU A 334 -32.81 12.64 -9.75
N ASN A 335 -32.06 13.29 -8.86
CA ASN A 335 -30.64 13.59 -9.06
C ASN A 335 -29.82 12.30 -9.27
N LEU A 336 -29.99 11.32 -8.38
CA LEU A 336 -29.28 10.04 -8.43
C LEU A 336 -29.68 9.21 -9.66
N ARG A 337 -30.95 9.25 -10.08
CA ARG A 337 -31.42 8.56 -11.28
C ARG A 337 -30.82 9.14 -12.56
N ASN A 338 -30.58 10.45 -12.59
CA ASN A 338 -30.00 11.15 -13.74
C ASN A 338 -28.46 11.16 -13.73
N ASP A 339 -27.80 10.78 -12.63
CA ASP A 339 -26.35 10.66 -12.54
C ASP A 339 -25.84 9.47 -13.38
N GLN A 340 -25.06 9.77 -14.43
CA GLN A 340 -24.45 8.77 -15.31
C GLN A 340 -23.59 7.75 -14.55
N SER A 341 -22.90 8.18 -13.50
CA SER A 341 -22.05 7.30 -12.71
C SER A 341 -22.88 6.34 -11.84
N VAL A 342 -24.09 6.72 -11.42
CA VAL A 342 -25.03 5.83 -10.72
C VAL A 342 -25.68 4.86 -11.70
N GLN A 343 -26.08 5.34 -12.89
CA GLN A 343 -26.61 4.47 -13.95
C GLN A 343 -25.63 3.36 -14.34
N LEU A 344 -24.33 3.67 -14.36
CA LEU A 344 -23.29 2.67 -14.56
C LEU A 344 -23.31 1.60 -13.46
N LEU A 345 -23.44 1.98 -12.19
CA LEU A 345 -23.51 1.02 -11.08
C LEU A 345 -24.78 0.15 -11.16
N VAL A 346 -25.93 0.72 -11.54
CA VAL A 346 -27.18 -0.03 -11.76
C VAL A 346 -26.99 -1.10 -12.84
N HIS A 347 -26.37 -0.74 -13.97
CA HIS A 347 -26.05 -1.68 -15.04
C HIS A 347 -25.11 -2.81 -14.57
N PHE A 348 -24.09 -2.48 -13.77
CA PHE A 348 -23.21 -3.51 -13.21
C PHE A 348 -23.95 -4.44 -12.23
N LYS A 349 -24.87 -3.91 -11.41
CA LYS A 349 -25.67 -4.72 -10.48
C LYS A 349 -26.53 -5.73 -11.23
N SER A 350 -27.28 -5.30 -12.26
CA SER A 350 -28.19 -6.18 -13.00
C SER A 350 -27.48 -7.33 -13.70
N GLU A 351 -26.30 -7.05 -14.27
CA GLU A 351 -25.46 -8.05 -14.96
C GLU A 351 -24.80 -9.04 -13.98
N LEU A 352 -24.45 -8.59 -12.77
CA LEU A 352 -23.90 -9.47 -11.74
C LEU A 352 -24.96 -10.37 -11.08
N GLU A 353 -26.21 -9.91 -11.00
CA GLU A 353 -27.33 -10.68 -10.45
C GLU A 353 -27.81 -11.79 -11.39
N THR A 354 -27.85 -11.52 -12.70
CA THR A 354 -28.13 -12.54 -13.72
C THR A 354 -27.10 -13.66 -13.71
N PHE A 355 -25.83 -13.34 -13.44
CA PHE A 355 -24.75 -14.32 -13.34
C PHE A 355 -24.84 -15.27 -12.13
N ARG A 356 -25.63 -14.95 -11.08
CA ARG A 356 -25.81 -15.84 -9.93
C ARG A 356 -26.81 -16.97 -10.17
N VAL A 357 -27.59 -16.89 -11.25
CA VAL A 357 -28.69 -17.82 -11.55
C VAL A 357 -28.27 -18.91 -12.54
N GLU A 358 -27.11 -18.76 -13.19
CA GLU A 358 -26.39 -19.80 -13.94
C GLU A 358 -25.34 -20.50 -13.07
#